data_AF-A0A397G8Z8-F1
#
_entry.id   AF-A0A397G8Z8-F1
#
_cell.length_a   1.000
_cell.length_b   1.000
_cell.length_c   1.000
_cell.angle_alpha   90.00
_cell.angle_beta   90.00
_cell.angle_gamma   90.00
#
_symmetry.space_group_name_H-M   'P 1'
#
loop_
_entity.id
_entity.type
_entity.pdbx_description
1 polymer ?
#
loop_
_entity_poly.entity_id
_entity_poly.type
_entity_poly.pdbx_seq_one_letter_code
_entity_poly.pdbx_strand_id
1 'polypeptide(L)'
;MVPTMIYSAILALSALTLSVFAESRSSGCGKQPSLTSGVHNINGREYILKVPDNYDKNKAHHLVFGLHWRGGNMWNIVDGQSVQPWYGLETRAQGSTIFVAPNGKNAGWANSGGEDVAFIDAIIKQVEGDLCVDQSSRFATGFSWGGGMSYALACSRAQQFKAVSVLSGGVISGCDGGSDPIAYLGIHGINDPVLPFQGGVNLAQKFVQNNGCQQANVGTPWSGSHSSVRTDFKGCSKPVSFIAYDGGHDAAPLGVGSSLAPDATWQFFMAA
;
A
#
# COMPACT_ATOMS: atom_id res chain seq x y z
N MET A 1 11.71 64.81 -47.85
CA MET A 1 12.38 63.50 -47.94
C MET A 1 12.07 62.77 -46.64
N VAL A 2 11.42 61.61 -46.74
CA VAL A 2 10.82 60.86 -45.62
C VAL A 2 11.92 60.14 -44.82
N PRO A 3 11.94 60.18 -43.48
CA PRO A 3 12.86 59.35 -42.70
C PRO A 3 12.23 57.98 -42.40
N THR A 4 12.96 56.92 -42.75
CA THR A 4 12.60 55.51 -42.58
C THR A 4 12.70 55.12 -41.09
N MET A 5 11.59 54.73 -40.47
CA MET A 5 11.61 54.07 -39.15
C MET A 5 11.94 52.59 -39.32
N ILE A 6 13.00 52.12 -38.67
CA ILE A 6 13.33 50.70 -38.52
C ILE A 6 12.74 50.23 -37.19
N TYR A 7 11.72 49.36 -37.24
CA TYR A 7 11.25 48.63 -36.06
C TYR A 7 12.08 47.34 -35.92
N SER A 8 12.88 47.26 -34.85
CA SER A 8 13.49 46.01 -34.42
C SER A 8 12.48 45.21 -33.61
N ALA A 9 11.99 44.09 -34.15
CA ALA A 9 11.18 43.14 -33.42
C ALA A 9 12.07 42.29 -32.51
N ILE A 10 11.93 42.44 -31.19
CA ILE A 10 12.53 41.56 -30.20
C ILE A 10 11.64 40.32 -30.10
N LEU A 11 12.09 39.18 -30.65
CA LEU A 11 11.48 37.88 -30.33
C LEU A 11 11.89 37.47 -28.92
N ALA A 12 10.97 37.58 -27.97
CA ALA A 12 11.11 36.94 -26.67
C ALA A 12 10.83 35.44 -26.82
N LEU A 13 11.86 34.60 -26.79
CA LEU A 13 11.69 33.15 -26.63
C LEU A 13 11.19 32.85 -25.21
N SER A 14 9.90 32.56 -25.07
CA SER A 14 9.35 32.00 -23.83
C SER A 14 9.82 30.55 -23.69
N ALA A 15 10.77 30.29 -22.80
CA ALA A 15 11.11 28.93 -22.42
C ALA A 15 9.94 28.32 -21.62
N LEU A 16 9.21 27.39 -22.24
CA LEU A 16 8.31 26.51 -21.48
C LEU A 16 9.18 25.63 -20.58
N THR A 17 9.26 25.97 -19.30
CA THR A 17 9.72 25.02 -18.28
C THR A 17 8.63 23.96 -18.14
N LEU A 18 8.76 22.86 -18.88
CA LEU A 18 8.06 21.63 -18.55
C LEU A 18 8.47 21.28 -17.12
N SER A 19 7.57 21.54 -16.18
CA SER A 19 7.69 21.02 -14.82
C SER A 19 7.48 19.52 -14.92
N VAL A 20 8.56 18.81 -15.24
CA VAL A 20 8.64 17.38 -14.97
C VAL A 20 8.53 17.28 -13.46
N PHE A 21 7.36 16.92 -12.95
CA PHE A 21 7.31 16.34 -11.61
C PHE A 21 8.27 15.18 -11.67
N ALA A 22 9.47 15.35 -11.10
CA ALA A 22 10.37 14.24 -10.94
C ALA A 22 9.62 13.27 -10.02
N GLU A 23 9.09 12.19 -10.59
CA GLU A 23 8.87 10.95 -9.84
C GLU A 23 10.07 10.81 -8.91
N SER A 24 9.84 10.58 -7.61
CA SER A 24 10.95 10.37 -6.68
C SER A 24 11.54 8.99 -7.00
N ARG A 25 12.32 8.94 -8.07
CA ARG A 25 12.87 7.72 -8.64
C ARG A 25 13.92 7.17 -7.70
N SER A 26 13.84 5.87 -7.48
CA SER A 26 14.83 5.16 -6.70
C SER A 26 16.21 5.22 -7.35
N SER A 27 17.23 4.98 -6.53
CA SER A 27 18.63 4.91 -7.00
C SER A 27 18.89 3.76 -7.98
N GLY A 28 18.00 2.78 -8.08
CA GLY A 28 18.05 1.67 -9.04
C GLY A 28 17.65 2.05 -10.46
N CYS A 29 16.97 3.19 -10.67
CA CYS A 29 16.57 3.62 -12.00
C CYS A 29 17.76 3.80 -12.95
N GLY A 30 17.62 3.30 -14.18
CA GLY A 30 18.62 3.30 -15.23
C GLY A 30 19.70 2.21 -15.11
N LYS A 31 19.80 1.53 -13.97
CA LYS A 31 20.78 0.45 -13.76
C LYS A 31 20.34 -0.85 -14.43
N GLN A 32 21.31 -1.66 -14.81
CA GLN A 32 21.02 -3.04 -15.18
C GLN A 32 20.67 -3.81 -13.90
N PRO A 33 19.44 -4.34 -13.76
CA PRO A 33 19.01 -4.97 -12.52
C PRO A 33 19.78 -6.28 -12.30
N SER A 34 20.15 -6.54 -11.05
CA SER A 34 20.65 -7.84 -10.60
C SER A 34 19.57 -8.66 -9.90
N LEU A 35 18.55 -8.01 -9.34
CA LEU A 35 17.37 -8.64 -8.77
C LEU A 35 16.40 -9.06 -9.88
N THR A 36 15.90 -10.29 -9.77
CA THR A 36 14.89 -10.87 -10.65
C THR A 36 13.73 -11.44 -9.82
N SER A 37 12.63 -11.81 -10.48
CA SER A 37 11.54 -12.54 -9.83
C SER A 37 12.04 -13.85 -9.20
N GLY A 38 11.70 -14.11 -7.94
CA GLY A 38 12.15 -15.30 -7.22
C GLY A 38 12.25 -15.11 -5.71
N VAL A 39 12.78 -16.12 -5.03
CA VAL A 39 13.08 -16.06 -3.60
C VAL A 39 14.41 -15.35 -3.40
N HIS A 40 14.43 -14.40 -2.48
CA HIS A 40 15.61 -13.67 -2.05
C HIS A 40 15.77 -13.78 -0.54
N ASN A 41 17.01 -13.66 -0.07
CA ASN A 41 17.33 -13.64 1.34
C ASN A 41 18.05 -12.33 1.69
N ILE A 42 17.65 -11.72 2.79
CA ILE A 42 18.36 -10.58 3.40
C ILE A 42 18.36 -10.75 4.91
N ASN A 43 19.54 -10.66 5.52
CA ASN A 43 19.74 -10.82 6.96
C ASN A 43 19.14 -12.13 7.54
N GLY A 44 19.21 -13.23 6.78
CA GLY A 44 18.67 -14.53 7.21
C GLY A 44 17.15 -14.63 7.15
N ARG A 45 16.47 -13.68 6.50
CA ARG A 45 15.02 -13.65 6.29
C ARG A 45 14.73 -13.71 4.80
N GLU A 46 13.72 -14.48 4.42
CA GLU A 46 13.35 -14.67 3.02
C GLU A 46 12.17 -13.80 2.61
N TYR A 47 12.15 -13.39 1.34
CA TYR A 47 11.00 -12.78 0.69
C TYR A 47 10.92 -13.25 -0.76
N ILE A 48 9.71 -13.25 -1.32
CA ILE A 48 9.53 -13.41 -2.77
C ILE A 48 9.45 -12.02 -3.39
N LEU A 49 10.23 -11.82 -4.44
CA LEU A 49 10.14 -10.68 -5.33
C LEU A 49 9.40 -11.08 -6.61
N LYS A 50 8.50 -10.22 -7.07
CA LYS A 50 7.88 -10.29 -8.38
C LYS A 50 8.15 -8.99 -9.11
N VAL A 51 9.02 -9.08 -10.11
CA VAL A 51 9.33 -8.03 -11.07
C VAL A 51 8.42 -8.23 -12.30
N PRO A 52 7.76 -7.19 -12.82
CA PRO A 52 6.96 -7.31 -14.04
C PRO A 52 7.75 -7.93 -15.20
N ASP A 53 7.12 -8.81 -15.98
CA ASP A 53 7.75 -9.43 -17.16
C ASP A 53 8.23 -8.39 -18.19
N ASN A 54 7.55 -7.24 -18.23
CA ASN A 54 7.86 -6.09 -19.06
C ASN A 54 8.61 -4.97 -18.31
N TYR A 55 9.37 -5.31 -17.27
CA TYR A 55 10.10 -4.33 -16.48
C TYR A 55 11.05 -3.48 -17.33
N ASP A 56 10.93 -2.16 -17.19
CA ASP A 56 11.79 -1.18 -17.84
C ASP A 56 12.56 -0.41 -16.76
N LYS A 57 13.88 -0.55 -16.78
CA LYS A 57 14.77 0.14 -15.82
C LYS A 57 14.67 1.66 -15.86
N ASN A 58 14.08 2.27 -16.90
CA ASN A 58 13.90 3.71 -17.01
C ASN A 58 12.48 4.18 -16.65
N LYS A 59 11.55 3.24 -16.42
CA LYS A 59 10.19 3.52 -16.00
C LYS A 59 10.06 3.24 -14.51
N ALA A 60 9.61 4.22 -13.74
CA ALA A 60 9.37 4.03 -12.31
C ALA A 60 8.13 3.13 -12.12
N HIS A 61 8.28 2.06 -11.34
CA HIS A 61 7.20 1.13 -11.01
C HIS A 61 6.68 1.37 -9.59
N HIS A 62 5.41 1.03 -9.34
CA HIS A 62 4.89 0.97 -7.97
C HIS A 62 5.59 -0.13 -7.17
N LEU A 63 5.71 0.04 -5.86
CA LEU A 63 6.21 -1.00 -4.96
C LEU A 63 5.12 -1.38 -3.96
N VAL A 64 4.66 -2.63 -4.03
CA VAL A 64 3.58 -3.14 -3.16
C VAL A 64 4.09 -4.29 -2.30
N PHE A 65 3.86 -4.20 -1.00
CA PHE A 65 4.10 -5.27 -0.04
C PHE A 65 2.82 -6.03 0.28
N GLY A 66 2.84 -7.36 0.13
CA GLY A 66 1.77 -8.26 0.57
C GLY A 66 2.19 -9.08 1.80
N LEU A 67 1.58 -8.79 2.94
CA LEU A 67 1.95 -9.33 4.24
C LEU A 67 0.99 -10.45 4.65
N HIS A 68 1.53 -11.66 4.88
CA HIS A 68 0.73 -12.85 5.15
C HIS A 68 0.09 -12.88 6.55
N TRP A 69 -0.93 -13.72 6.74
CA TRP A 69 -1.59 -13.94 8.03
C TRP A 69 -0.82 -14.91 8.93
N ARG A 70 -1.27 -15.08 10.18
CA ARG A 70 -0.64 -16.02 11.13
C ARG A 70 -0.78 -17.46 10.65
N GLY A 71 0.32 -18.20 10.59
CA GLY A 71 0.36 -19.56 10.04
C GLY A 71 0.52 -19.63 8.52
N GLY A 72 0.42 -18.48 7.83
CA GLY A 72 0.77 -18.36 6.42
C GLY A 72 2.27 -18.08 6.20
N ASN A 73 2.64 -17.89 4.95
CA ASN A 73 4.00 -17.54 4.50
C ASN A 73 3.97 -16.78 3.16
N MET A 74 5.14 -16.38 2.66
CA MET A 74 5.30 -15.66 1.39
C MET A 74 4.70 -16.38 0.16
N TRP A 75 4.74 -17.73 0.11
CA TRP A 75 4.18 -18.50 -0.99
C TRP A 75 2.65 -18.47 -1.02
N ASN A 76 2.00 -18.48 0.15
CA ASN A 76 0.54 -18.40 0.19
C ASN A 76 0.03 -17.10 -0.47
N ILE A 77 0.80 -16.01 -0.37
CA ILE A 77 0.48 -14.72 -0.98
C ILE A 77 0.74 -14.71 -2.48
N VAL A 78 1.86 -15.27 -2.91
CA VAL A 78 2.27 -15.25 -4.32
C VAL A 78 1.51 -16.26 -5.16
N ASP A 79 1.32 -17.48 -4.65
CA ASP A 79 0.65 -18.57 -5.37
C ASP A 79 -0.88 -18.50 -5.25
N GLY A 80 -1.39 -17.67 -4.33
CA GLY A 80 -2.82 -17.54 -4.09
C GLY A 80 -3.42 -18.78 -3.42
N GLN A 81 -2.84 -19.20 -2.30
CA GLN A 81 -3.41 -20.30 -1.52
C GLN A 81 -4.42 -19.72 -0.52
N SER A 82 -5.70 -20.10 -0.67
CA SER A 82 -6.84 -19.58 0.14
C SER A 82 -7.17 -18.09 -0.05
N VAL A 83 -6.39 -17.36 -0.85
CA VAL A 83 -6.64 -15.99 -1.34
C VAL A 83 -6.26 -15.92 -2.82
N GLN A 84 -6.69 -14.92 -3.57
CA GLN A 84 -6.09 -14.68 -4.89
C GLN A 84 -4.62 -14.21 -4.74
N PRO A 85 -3.76 -14.47 -5.74
CA PRO A 85 -2.40 -13.94 -5.76
C PRO A 85 -2.36 -12.44 -5.41
N TRP A 86 -1.49 -12.09 -4.47
CA TRP A 86 -1.28 -10.73 -3.97
C TRP A 86 -2.55 -10.11 -3.37
N TYR A 87 -3.43 -10.91 -2.76
CA TYR A 87 -4.78 -10.49 -2.36
C TYR A 87 -5.61 -9.96 -3.54
N GLY A 88 -5.41 -10.53 -4.73
CA GLY A 88 -6.05 -10.15 -5.98
C GLY A 88 -5.41 -8.95 -6.69
N LEU A 89 -4.32 -8.37 -6.17
CA LEU A 89 -3.71 -7.19 -6.79
C LEU A 89 -2.92 -7.51 -8.07
N GLU A 90 -2.50 -8.76 -8.29
CA GLU A 90 -1.69 -9.14 -9.47
C GLU A 90 -2.37 -8.77 -10.79
N THR A 91 -3.66 -9.13 -10.94
CA THR A 91 -4.43 -8.85 -12.15
C THR A 91 -4.74 -7.35 -12.34
N ARG A 92 -4.76 -6.59 -11.24
CA ARG A 92 -5.04 -5.14 -11.23
C ARG A 92 -3.80 -4.33 -11.52
N ALA A 93 -2.63 -4.84 -11.14
CA ALA A 93 -1.35 -4.20 -11.36
C ALA A 93 -0.98 -4.13 -12.85
N GLN A 94 -1.40 -5.08 -13.69
CA GLN A 94 -1.17 -5.06 -15.15
C GLN A 94 0.29 -4.73 -15.55
N GLY A 95 1.27 -5.28 -14.81
CA GLY A 95 2.70 -5.06 -15.05
C GLY A 95 3.26 -3.70 -14.57
N SER A 96 2.47 -2.89 -13.87
CA SER A 96 2.93 -1.59 -13.31
C SER A 96 3.72 -1.72 -12.01
N THR A 97 3.70 -2.88 -11.36
CA THR A 97 4.06 -3.04 -9.95
C THR A 97 5.19 -4.05 -9.75
N ILE A 98 6.22 -3.63 -9.03
CA ILE A 98 7.14 -4.55 -8.34
C ILE A 98 6.46 -4.97 -7.05
N PHE A 99 6.26 -6.27 -6.87
CA PHE A 99 5.57 -6.81 -5.71
C PHE A 99 6.53 -7.60 -4.81
N VAL A 100 6.38 -7.45 -3.51
CA VAL A 100 7.18 -8.12 -2.48
C VAL A 100 6.26 -8.85 -1.52
N ALA A 101 6.50 -10.16 -1.33
CA ALA A 101 5.91 -10.96 -0.26
C ALA A 101 7.00 -11.36 0.75
N PRO A 102 7.17 -10.61 1.85
CA PRO A 102 8.15 -10.96 2.88
C PRO A 102 7.66 -12.10 3.78
N ASN A 103 8.58 -12.94 4.25
CA ASN A 103 8.27 -14.05 5.14
C ASN A 103 8.47 -13.66 6.61
N GLY A 104 7.37 -13.60 7.35
CA GLY A 104 7.31 -13.34 8.79
C GLY A 104 7.97 -14.44 9.62
N LYS A 105 8.60 -14.08 10.74
CA LYS A 105 9.18 -15.08 11.66
C LYS A 105 8.09 -15.87 12.36
N ASN A 106 8.32 -17.17 12.57
CA ASN A 106 7.37 -18.07 13.23
C ASN A 106 5.98 -18.03 12.60
N ALA A 107 5.92 -17.89 11.27
CA ALA A 107 4.68 -17.69 10.51
C ALA A 107 3.82 -16.54 11.05
N GLY A 108 4.44 -15.43 11.43
CA GLY A 108 3.77 -14.27 12.00
C GLY A 108 4.60 -12.99 11.97
N TRP A 109 4.12 -11.99 12.70
CA TRP A 109 4.53 -10.58 12.69
C TRP A 109 4.52 -10.03 14.11
N ALA A 110 5.10 -10.79 15.05
CA ALA A 110 5.21 -10.35 16.44
C ALA A 110 6.04 -9.06 16.55
N ASN A 111 6.94 -8.81 15.59
CA ASN A 111 7.74 -7.60 15.46
C ASN A 111 8.44 -7.21 16.78
N SER A 112 8.96 -8.22 17.50
CA SER A 112 9.63 -8.03 18.77
C SER A 112 10.85 -7.12 18.59
N GLY A 113 10.88 -6.00 19.32
CA GLY A 113 11.95 -5.00 19.18
C GLY A 113 12.02 -4.33 17.81
N GLY A 114 10.95 -4.36 17.01
CA GLY A 114 10.91 -3.74 15.68
C GLY A 114 11.57 -4.55 14.57
N GLU A 115 11.84 -5.84 14.79
CA GLU A 115 12.60 -6.68 13.86
C GLU A 115 11.95 -6.86 12.48
N ASP A 116 10.61 -6.89 12.42
CA ASP A 116 9.89 -7.06 11.15
C ASP A 116 9.83 -5.73 10.39
N VAL A 117 9.70 -4.60 11.08
CA VAL A 117 9.83 -3.27 10.45
C VAL A 117 11.24 -3.10 9.87
N ALA A 118 12.28 -3.46 10.61
CA ALA A 118 13.66 -3.42 10.12
C ALA A 118 13.89 -4.35 8.92
N PHE A 119 13.20 -5.49 8.87
CA PHE A 119 13.22 -6.39 7.71
C PHE A 119 12.58 -5.74 6.47
N ILE A 120 11.42 -5.09 6.62
CA ILE A 120 10.80 -4.34 5.52
C ILE A 120 11.70 -3.20 5.03
N ASP A 121 12.29 -2.42 5.94
CA ASP A 121 13.23 -1.34 5.59
C ASP A 121 14.44 -1.87 4.79
N ALA A 122 14.97 -3.04 5.19
CA ALA A 122 16.08 -3.68 4.49
C ALA A 122 15.69 -4.12 3.06
N ILE A 123 14.48 -4.66 2.89
CA ILE A 123 13.98 -5.02 1.55
C ILE A 123 13.77 -3.77 0.69
N ILE A 124 13.16 -2.70 1.23
CA ILE A 124 12.99 -1.43 0.50
C ILE A 124 14.36 -0.95 0.00
N LYS A 125 15.36 -0.90 0.87
CA LYS A 125 16.71 -0.47 0.50
C LYS A 125 17.34 -1.35 -0.59
N GLN A 126 17.17 -2.66 -0.51
CA GLN A 126 17.71 -3.60 -1.50
C GLN A 126 17.02 -3.44 -2.86
N VAL A 127 15.69 -3.43 -2.87
CA VAL A 127 14.86 -3.32 -4.08
C VAL A 127 15.07 -1.96 -4.76
N GLU A 128 15.04 -0.86 -4.01
CA GLU A 128 15.23 0.50 -4.55
C GLU A 128 16.68 0.84 -4.90
N GLY A 129 17.63 0.04 -4.42
CA GLY A 129 19.04 0.12 -4.81
C GLY A 129 19.29 -0.40 -6.23
N ASP A 130 18.46 -1.34 -6.68
CA ASP A 130 18.69 -2.16 -7.87
C ASP A 130 17.60 -2.01 -8.94
N LEU A 131 16.33 -1.82 -8.53
CA LEU A 131 15.18 -1.67 -9.41
C LEU A 131 14.66 -0.22 -9.43
N CYS A 132 14.01 0.16 -10.54
CA CYS A 132 13.42 1.47 -10.76
C CYS A 132 12.03 1.55 -10.15
N VAL A 133 11.96 2.14 -8.95
CA VAL A 133 10.76 2.29 -8.15
C VAL A 133 10.42 3.78 -8.06
N ASP A 134 9.14 4.08 -8.18
CA ASP A 134 8.62 5.38 -7.73
C ASP A 134 8.48 5.34 -6.21
N GLN A 135 9.41 5.98 -5.50
CA GLN A 135 9.45 6.01 -4.04
C GLN A 135 8.24 6.76 -3.44
N SER A 136 7.50 7.51 -4.25
CA SER A 136 6.24 8.14 -3.85
C SER A 136 5.05 7.18 -3.98
N SER A 137 5.24 5.97 -4.52
CA SER A 137 4.22 4.96 -4.75
C SER A 137 4.55 3.62 -4.06
N ARG A 138 4.90 3.69 -2.77
CA ARG A 138 5.06 2.53 -1.90
C ARG A 138 3.77 2.22 -1.15
N PHE A 139 3.32 0.97 -1.20
CA PHE A 139 2.08 0.53 -0.58
C PHE A 139 2.27 -0.76 0.22
N ALA A 140 1.42 -0.97 1.22
CA ALA A 140 1.37 -2.23 1.96
C ALA A 140 -0.07 -2.69 2.17
N THR A 141 -0.30 -4.00 2.02
CA THR A 141 -1.55 -4.65 2.37
C THR A 141 -1.30 -6.00 3.02
N GLY A 142 -2.25 -6.45 3.83
CA GLY A 142 -2.19 -7.76 4.44
C GLY A 142 -3.45 -8.10 5.21
N PHE A 143 -3.59 -9.38 5.54
CA PHE A 143 -4.72 -9.92 6.28
C PHE A 143 -4.36 -10.34 7.70
N SER A 144 -5.25 -10.08 8.67
CA SER A 144 -5.11 -10.55 10.06
C SER A 144 -3.82 -10.04 10.68
N TRP A 145 -2.87 -10.93 11.01
CA TRP A 145 -1.52 -10.55 11.43
C TRP A 145 -0.76 -9.71 10.41
N GLY A 146 -0.92 -9.97 9.11
CA GLY A 146 -0.36 -9.14 8.05
C GLY A 146 -1.08 -7.80 7.91
N GLY A 147 -2.37 -7.74 8.25
CA GLY A 147 -3.13 -6.50 8.39
C GLY A 147 -2.61 -5.67 9.56
N GLY A 148 -2.34 -6.32 10.70
CA GLY A 148 -1.70 -5.69 11.85
C GLY A 148 -0.30 -5.18 11.54
N MET A 149 0.50 -5.93 10.76
CA MET A 149 1.81 -5.47 10.29
C MET A 149 1.69 -4.28 9.32
N SER A 150 0.68 -4.28 8.42
CA SER A 150 0.39 -3.13 7.55
C SER A 150 0.04 -1.88 8.37
N TYR A 151 -0.76 -2.05 9.43
CA TYR A 151 -1.05 -0.99 10.39
C TYR A 151 0.22 -0.51 11.14
N ALA A 152 1.09 -1.42 11.57
CA ALA A 152 2.36 -1.07 12.22
C ALA A 152 3.29 -0.26 11.29
N LEU A 153 3.31 -0.57 9.99
CA LEU A 153 4.03 0.23 8.99
C LEU A 153 3.41 1.63 8.84
N ALA A 154 2.08 1.76 8.84
CA ALA A 154 1.44 3.07 8.81
C ALA A 154 1.76 3.92 10.06
N CYS A 155 1.89 3.29 11.23
CA CYS A 155 2.33 3.98 12.45
C CYS A 155 3.81 4.43 12.36
N SER A 156 4.70 3.51 12.05
CA SER A 156 6.15 3.71 12.22
C SER A 156 6.88 4.22 10.97
N ARG A 157 6.23 4.16 9.79
CA ARG A 157 6.82 4.42 8.47
C ARG A 157 5.90 5.25 7.57
N ALA A 158 5.05 6.11 8.16
CA ALA A 158 4.11 6.96 7.43
C ALA A 158 4.75 7.82 6.32
N GLN A 159 6.01 8.24 6.49
CA GLN A 159 6.76 9.00 5.49
C GLN A 159 7.35 8.15 4.36
N GLN A 160 7.47 6.83 4.56
CA GLN A 160 7.99 5.92 3.55
C GLN A 160 6.88 5.32 2.70
N PHE A 161 5.72 5.02 3.28
CA PHE A 161 4.57 4.47 2.56
C PHE A 161 3.59 5.56 2.16
N LYS A 162 3.12 5.50 0.91
CA LYS A 162 2.07 6.39 0.41
C LYS A 162 0.71 6.02 1.00
N ALA A 163 0.39 4.73 1.01
CA ALA A 163 -0.87 4.22 1.55
C ALA A 163 -0.75 2.80 2.11
N VAL A 164 -1.64 2.45 3.04
CA VAL A 164 -1.86 1.07 3.47
C VAL A 164 -3.32 0.64 3.33
N SER A 165 -3.53 -0.65 3.08
CA SER A 165 -4.84 -1.29 3.14
C SER A 165 -4.80 -2.43 4.16
N VAL A 166 -5.64 -2.34 5.19
CA VAL A 166 -5.65 -3.27 6.32
C VAL A 166 -6.88 -4.16 6.21
N LEU A 167 -6.65 -5.45 5.92
CA LEU A 167 -7.71 -6.44 5.75
C LEU A 167 -7.90 -7.19 7.06
N SER A 168 -9.03 -6.97 7.73
CA SER A 168 -9.41 -7.61 9.00
C SER A 168 -8.24 -7.66 9.99
N GLY A 169 -7.59 -6.51 10.20
CA GLY A 169 -6.38 -6.37 11.01
C GLY A 169 -6.67 -5.92 12.44
N GLY A 170 -5.65 -6.01 13.30
CA GLY A 170 -5.70 -5.57 14.69
C GLY A 170 -4.33 -5.05 15.15
N VAL A 171 -4.25 -4.55 16.38
CA VAL A 171 -2.96 -4.25 17.01
C VAL A 171 -2.29 -5.57 17.42
N ILE A 172 -1.58 -6.19 16.47
CA ILE A 172 -0.91 -7.49 16.66
C ILE A 172 0.53 -7.33 17.15
N SER A 173 1.21 -6.30 16.65
CA SER A 173 2.51 -5.86 17.14
C SER A 173 2.53 -4.34 17.28
N GLY A 174 3.55 -3.83 17.97
CA GLY A 174 3.60 -2.44 18.43
C GLY A 174 3.28 -1.39 17.35
N CYS A 175 2.54 -0.37 17.76
CA CYS A 175 2.37 0.90 17.05
C CYS A 175 3.02 1.98 17.93
N ASP A 176 4.33 1.85 18.13
CA ASP A 176 5.13 2.82 18.89
C ASP A 176 5.29 4.07 18.03
N GLY A 177 4.41 5.05 18.27
CA GLY A 177 4.47 6.35 17.62
C GLY A 177 3.90 6.38 16.20
N GLY A 178 3.81 7.61 15.70
CA GLY A 178 3.14 7.98 14.46
C GLY A 178 1.94 8.88 14.72
N SER A 179 2.16 10.19 14.70
CA SER A 179 1.14 11.22 14.44
C SER A 179 1.18 11.69 12.99
N ASP A 180 2.12 11.16 12.20
CA ASP A 180 2.33 11.52 10.81
C ASP A 180 1.13 11.05 9.98
N PRO A 181 0.70 11.88 9.01
CA PRO A 181 -0.43 11.54 8.16
C PRO A 181 -0.02 10.54 7.06
N ILE A 182 -0.91 9.57 6.78
CA ILE A 182 -0.76 8.58 5.70
C ILE A 182 -2.13 8.17 5.18
N ALA A 183 -2.24 7.83 3.89
CA ALA A 183 -3.47 7.28 3.35
C ALA A 183 -3.77 5.90 3.97
N TYR A 184 -4.95 5.75 4.56
CA TYR A 184 -5.34 4.53 5.28
C TYR A 184 -6.70 3.99 4.82
N LEU A 185 -6.72 2.72 4.40
CA LEU A 185 -7.95 1.98 4.14
C LEU A 185 -8.07 0.83 5.15
N GLY A 186 -9.17 0.78 5.90
CA GLY A 186 -9.56 -0.41 6.66
C GLY A 186 -10.68 -1.17 5.94
N ILE A 187 -10.60 -2.51 5.90
CA ILE A 187 -11.68 -3.37 5.41
C ILE A 187 -11.92 -4.46 6.44
N HIS A 188 -13.11 -4.54 7.04
CA HIS A 188 -13.35 -5.42 8.20
C HIS A 188 -14.77 -6.00 8.21
N GLY A 189 -14.88 -7.28 8.57
CA GLY A 189 -16.16 -7.97 8.70
C GLY A 189 -16.90 -7.58 9.98
N ILE A 190 -18.20 -7.27 9.89
CA ILE A 190 -19.00 -6.89 11.06
C ILE A 190 -19.21 -8.04 12.05
N ASN A 191 -19.04 -9.29 11.59
CA ASN A 191 -19.21 -10.51 12.37
C ASN A 191 -17.87 -11.27 12.54
N ASP A 192 -16.73 -10.57 12.47
CA ASP A 192 -15.40 -11.16 12.65
C ASP A 192 -15.26 -11.79 14.07
N PRO A 193 -15.13 -13.14 14.17
CA PRO A 193 -15.07 -13.82 15.46
C PRO A 193 -13.66 -13.84 16.07
N VAL A 194 -12.64 -13.36 15.33
CA VAL A 194 -11.23 -13.40 15.71
C VAL A 194 -10.76 -12.04 16.19
N LEU A 195 -11.02 -11.00 15.38
CA LEU A 195 -10.67 -9.62 15.68
C LEU A 195 -11.94 -8.77 15.67
N PRO A 196 -12.43 -8.32 16.83
CA PRO A 196 -13.69 -7.58 16.91
C PRO A 196 -13.74 -6.38 15.96
N PHE A 197 -14.86 -6.19 15.28
CA PHE A 197 -15.08 -5.10 14.32
C PHE A 197 -14.67 -3.71 14.85
N GLN A 198 -15.04 -3.41 16.11
CA GLN A 198 -14.68 -2.15 16.75
C GLN A 198 -13.16 -1.93 16.85
N GLY A 199 -12.38 -3.01 16.96
CA GLY A 199 -10.92 -2.95 16.91
C GLY A 199 -10.43 -2.38 15.58
N GLY A 200 -10.96 -2.86 14.45
CA GLY A 200 -10.65 -2.33 13.11
C GLY A 200 -11.07 -0.87 12.95
N VAL A 201 -12.25 -0.50 13.47
CA VAL A 201 -12.72 0.91 13.49
C VAL A 201 -11.73 1.79 14.26
N ASN A 202 -11.24 1.33 15.42
CA ASN A 202 -10.27 2.08 16.23
C ASN A 202 -8.95 2.30 15.48
N LEU A 203 -8.48 1.33 14.69
CA LEU A 203 -7.30 1.52 13.85
C LEU A 203 -7.50 2.65 12.83
N ALA A 204 -8.65 2.69 12.16
CA ALA A 204 -8.97 3.74 11.19
C ALA A 204 -9.10 5.10 11.86
N GLN A 205 -9.74 5.17 13.04
CA GLN A 205 -9.92 6.43 13.79
C GLN A 205 -8.60 7.07 14.21
N LYS A 206 -7.55 6.28 14.45
CA LYS A 206 -6.20 6.82 14.64
C LYS A 206 -5.76 7.66 13.44
N PHE A 207 -5.98 7.19 12.22
CA PHE A 207 -5.60 7.92 11.01
C PHE A 207 -6.61 9.02 10.65
N VAL A 208 -7.88 8.90 11.04
CA VAL A 208 -8.82 10.04 11.02
C VAL A 208 -8.23 11.20 11.85
N GLN A 209 -7.70 10.91 13.04
CA GLN A 209 -7.05 11.89 13.90
C GLN A 209 -5.72 12.40 13.30
N ASN A 210 -4.80 11.51 12.94
CA ASN A 210 -3.48 11.89 12.40
C ASN A 210 -3.61 12.73 11.12
N ASN A 211 -4.59 12.42 10.27
CA ASN A 211 -4.81 13.11 9.00
C ASN A 211 -5.69 14.36 9.16
N GLY A 212 -6.12 14.72 10.37
CA GLY A 212 -6.96 15.90 10.63
C GLY A 212 -8.35 15.83 9.99
N CYS A 213 -8.87 14.63 9.75
CA CYS A 213 -10.19 14.42 9.17
C CYS A 213 -11.32 14.90 10.11
N GLN A 214 -12.46 15.25 9.51
CA GLN A 214 -13.71 15.39 10.23
C GLN A 214 -14.13 14.05 10.83
N GLN A 215 -14.54 14.09 12.10
CA GLN A 215 -15.06 12.91 12.80
C GLN A 215 -16.38 12.45 12.18
N ALA A 216 -16.51 11.15 11.97
CA ALA A 216 -17.71 10.51 11.47
C ALA A 216 -17.82 9.09 12.03
N ASN A 217 -19.05 8.59 12.12
CA ASN A 217 -19.29 7.20 12.45
C ASN A 217 -19.08 6.33 11.21
N VAL A 218 -18.47 5.17 11.41
CA VAL A 218 -18.39 4.13 10.38
C VAL A 218 -19.78 3.52 10.18
N GLY A 219 -20.27 3.55 8.95
CA GLY A 219 -21.50 2.85 8.58
C GLY A 219 -21.29 1.34 8.48
N THR A 220 -22.33 0.56 8.77
CA THR A 220 -22.31 -0.90 8.73
C THR A 220 -23.46 -1.43 7.89
N PRO A 221 -23.27 -2.52 7.11
CA PRO A 221 -24.38 -3.30 6.59
C PRO A 221 -25.11 -4.02 7.74
N TRP A 222 -26.31 -4.54 7.48
CA TRP A 222 -26.96 -5.47 8.43
C TRP A 222 -26.42 -6.89 8.24
N SER A 223 -26.43 -7.68 9.31
CA SER A 223 -26.01 -9.08 9.24
C SER A 223 -26.94 -9.89 8.32
N GLY A 224 -26.38 -10.68 7.41
CA GLY A 224 -27.10 -11.45 6.39
C GLY A 224 -27.48 -10.66 5.12
N SER A 225 -27.01 -9.43 4.95
CA SER A 225 -27.21 -8.64 3.74
C SER A 225 -26.34 -9.07 2.55
N HIS A 226 -25.26 -9.80 2.82
CA HIS A 226 -24.16 -10.07 1.88
C HIS A 226 -23.54 -8.81 1.27
N SER A 227 -23.75 -7.64 1.89
CA SER A 227 -23.36 -6.34 1.36
C SER A 227 -22.20 -5.72 2.12
N SER A 228 -21.74 -4.55 1.65
CA SER A 228 -20.73 -3.75 2.33
C SER A 228 -21.11 -2.28 2.33
N VAL A 229 -20.59 -1.54 3.30
CA VAL A 229 -20.76 -0.10 3.44
C VAL A 229 -19.39 0.54 3.52
N ARG A 230 -19.11 1.47 2.60
CA ARG A 230 -17.90 2.28 2.59
C ARG A 230 -18.17 3.62 3.25
N THR A 231 -17.30 4.00 4.17
CA THR A 231 -17.25 5.32 4.82
C THR A 231 -15.97 6.02 4.40
N ASP A 232 -16.08 7.12 3.67
CA ASP A 232 -14.95 7.99 3.32
C ASP A 232 -14.96 9.23 4.22
N PHE A 233 -13.93 9.36 5.07
CA PHE A 233 -13.79 10.50 5.96
C PHE A 233 -13.43 11.76 5.16
N LYS A 234 -13.95 12.92 5.58
CA LYS A 234 -13.85 14.19 4.84
C LYS A 234 -12.88 15.16 5.53
N GLY A 235 -12.37 16.13 4.77
CA GLY A 235 -11.49 17.18 5.31
C GLY A 235 -10.09 16.69 5.69
N CYS A 236 -9.66 15.51 5.23
CA CYS A 236 -8.38 14.91 5.59
C CYS A 236 -7.21 15.49 4.77
N SER A 237 -6.02 15.56 5.37
CA SER A 237 -4.75 15.86 4.67
C SER A 237 -4.26 14.69 3.81
N LYS A 238 -4.61 13.46 4.20
CA LYS A 238 -4.41 12.21 3.45
C LYS A 238 -5.70 11.38 3.54
N PRO A 239 -6.12 10.66 2.48
CA PRO A 239 -7.41 10.00 2.46
C PRO A 239 -7.51 8.90 3.53
N VAL A 240 -8.65 8.83 4.21
CA VAL A 240 -8.99 7.76 5.14
C VAL A 240 -10.34 7.19 4.74
N SER A 241 -10.40 5.87 4.60
CA SER A 241 -11.60 5.14 4.23
C SER A 241 -11.74 3.90 5.10
N PHE A 242 -12.98 3.51 5.38
CA PHE A 242 -13.29 2.25 6.05
C PHE A 242 -14.43 1.53 5.34
N ILE A 243 -14.26 0.24 5.10
CA ILE A 243 -15.27 -0.61 4.48
C ILE A 243 -15.68 -1.70 5.47
N ALA A 244 -16.92 -1.62 5.94
CA ALA A 244 -17.53 -2.68 6.72
C ALA A 244 -18.25 -3.63 5.76
N TYR A 245 -18.06 -4.95 5.91
CA TYR A 245 -18.80 -5.94 5.11
C TYR A 245 -19.53 -6.93 6.00
N ASP A 246 -20.66 -7.45 5.50
CA ASP A 246 -21.38 -8.55 6.13
C ASP A 246 -20.62 -9.86 5.93
N GLY A 247 -19.77 -10.18 6.91
CA GLY A 247 -18.91 -11.36 6.89
C GLY A 247 -18.02 -11.45 8.11
N GLY A 248 -17.16 -12.47 8.11
CA GLY A 248 -16.32 -12.84 9.23
C GLY A 248 -14.86 -12.39 9.05
N HIS A 249 -13.93 -13.21 9.54
CA HIS A 249 -12.50 -12.96 9.44
C HIS A 249 -11.95 -13.40 8.07
N ASP A 250 -12.19 -12.59 7.04
CA ASP A 250 -11.89 -12.94 5.64
C ASP A 250 -10.76 -12.09 5.06
N ALA A 251 -9.89 -12.73 4.29
CA ALA A 251 -8.65 -12.14 3.78
C ALA A 251 -8.80 -11.35 2.48
N ALA A 252 -9.76 -11.74 1.64
CA ALA A 252 -10.07 -11.06 0.39
C ALA A 252 -11.57 -11.25 0.12
N PRO A 253 -12.44 -10.68 0.97
CA PRO A 253 -13.88 -10.87 0.84
C PRO A 253 -14.34 -10.49 -0.57
N LEU A 254 -15.14 -11.37 -1.16
CA LEU A 254 -15.88 -11.11 -2.38
C LEU A 254 -17.19 -10.45 -1.94
N GLY A 255 -17.42 -9.20 -2.35
CA GLY A 255 -18.67 -8.48 -2.05
C GLY A 255 -19.80 -8.93 -2.97
N VAL A 256 -20.91 -8.18 -2.98
CA VAL A 256 -22.06 -8.48 -3.89
C VAL A 256 -21.59 -8.41 -5.34
N GLY A 257 -21.58 -9.54 -6.03
CA GLY A 257 -21.33 -9.64 -7.46
C GLY A 257 -19.90 -9.33 -7.93
N SER A 258 -18.93 -9.08 -7.03
CA SER A 258 -17.55 -8.72 -7.38
C SER A 258 -16.56 -8.84 -6.21
N SER A 259 -15.26 -8.71 -6.49
CA SER A 259 -14.18 -8.72 -5.50
C SER A 259 -14.10 -7.41 -4.71
N LEU A 260 -14.53 -7.39 -3.43
CA LEU A 260 -14.56 -6.16 -2.63
C LEU A 260 -13.15 -5.67 -2.29
N ALA A 261 -12.41 -6.46 -1.50
CA ALA A 261 -11.10 -6.03 -0.98
C ALA A 261 -10.06 -5.79 -2.07
N PRO A 262 -9.92 -6.64 -3.11
CA PRO A 262 -8.97 -6.41 -4.19
C PRO A 262 -9.22 -5.10 -4.96
N ASP A 263 -10.47 -4.82 -5.35
CA ASP A 263 -10.81 -3.62 -6.12
C ASP A 263 -10.69 -2.36 -5.27
N ALA A 264 -11.23 -2.38 -4.04
CA ALA A 264 -11.13 -1.25 -3.13
C ALA A 264 -9.68 -0.92 -2.79
N THR A 265 -8.84 -1.93 -2.53
CA THR A 265 -7.42 -1.74 -2.23
C THR A 265 -6.67 -1.11 -3.39
N TRP A 266 -6.83 -1.65 -4.60
CA TRP A 266 -6.14 -1.11 -5.77
C TRP A 266 -6.57 0.31 -6.10
N GLN A 267 -7.88 0.57 -6.12
CA GLN A 267 -8.42 1.91 -6.35
C GLN A 267 -7.93 2.91 -5.31
N PHE A 268 -7.86 2.50 -4.04
CA PHE A 268 -7.37 3.35 -2.96
C PHE A 268 -5.89 3.67 -3.11
N PHE A 269 -5.03 2.69 -3.41
CA PHE A 269 -3.60 2.92 -3.65
C PHE A 269 -3.35 3.90 -4.79
N MET A 270 -4.08 3.76 -5.89
CA MET A 270 -3.91 4.61 -7.06
C MET A 270 -4.46 6.03 -6.86
N ALA A 271 -5.42 6.22 -5.95
CA ALA A 271 -6.03 7.52 -5.67
C ALA A 271 -5.40 8.31 -4.50
N ALA A 272 -4.50 7.67 -3.74
CA ALA A 272 -3.88 8.25 -2.54
C ALA A 272 -2.91 9.42 -2.82
#